data_AF-A0A3M5X5R4-F1
#
_entry.id   AF-A0A3M5X5R4-F1
#
_cell.length_a   1.000
_cell.length_b   1.000
_cell.length_c   1.000
_cell.angle_alpha   90.00
_cell.angle_beta   90.00
_cell.angle_gamma   90.00
#
_symmetry.space_group_name_H-M   'P 1'
#
loop_
_entity.id
_entity.type
_entity.pdbx_description
1 polymer ?
#
loop_
_entity_poly.entity_id
_entity_poly.type
_entity_poly.pdbx_seq_one_letter_code
_entity_poly.pdbx_strand_id
1 'polypeptide(L)' 'MIQQGTQLEIEYTRDTMPSGVLGMNAAMMEDYPNFIANRRLSQIGLKEKCPETTNPFPWMSEIIALKKERNFFEHSGY' A
#
# COMPACT_ATOMS: atom_id res chain seq x y z
N MET A 1 -4.01 12.09 -12.25
CA MET A 1 -4.71 11.78 -10.98
C MET A 1 -3.96 10.76 -10.13
N ILE A 2 -3.73 9.49 -10.55
CA ILE A 2 -3.02 8.50 -9.68
C ILE A 2 -1.61 8.97 -9.27
N GLN A 3 -0.77 9.39 -10.21
CA GLN A 3 0.59 9.88 -9.89
C GLN A 3 0.60 11.08 -8.94
N GLN A 4 -0.35 12.00 -9.10
CA GLN A 4 -0.49 13.15 -8.21
C GLN A 4 -0.91 12.72 -6.80
N GLY A 5 -1.85 11.76 -6.70
CA GLY A 5 -2.22 11.16 -5.42
C GLY A 5 -1.04 10.46 -4.75
N THR A 6 -0.26 9.69 -5.51
CA THR A 6 0.95 9.03 -5.00
C THR A 6 1.96 10.04 -4.45
N GLN A 7 2.18 11.16 -5.16
CA GLN A 7 3.10 12.20 -4.70
C GLN A 7 2.63 12.84 -3.39
N LEU A 8 1.33 13.15 -3.27
CA LEU A 8 0.77 13.71 -2.04
C LEU A 8 0.89 12.74 -0.85
N GLU A 9 0.70 11.44 -1.08
CA GLU A 9 0.87 10.41 -0.04
C GLU A 9 2.34 10.28 0.42
N ILE A 10 3.30 10.40 -0.50
CA ILE A 10 4.73 10.39 -0.18
C ILE A 10 5.08 11.62 0.67
N GLU A 11 4.59 12.80 0.29
CA GLU A 11 4.78 14.04 1.07
C GLU A 11 4.16 13.92 2.47
N TYR A 12 2.92 13.44 2.55
CA TYR A 12 2.25 13.19 3.83
C TYR A 12 3.02 12.18 4.71
N THR A 13 3.54 11.11 4.12
CA THR A 13 4.34 10.09 4.81
C THR A 13 5.65 10.69 5.34
N ARG A 14 6.32 11.54 4.55
CA ARG A 14 7.54 12.22 4.96
C ARG A 14 7.29 13.18 6.12
N ASP A 15 6.19 13.94 6.06
CA ASP A 15 5.85 14.91 7.10
C ASP A 15 5.43 14.23 8.41
N THR A 16 4.72 13.11 8.32
CA THR A 16 4.23 12.38 9.51
C THR A 16 5.28 11.45 10.12
N MET A 17 6.21 10.93 9.33
CA MET A 17 7.20 9.93 9.78
C MET A 17 8.62 10.21 9.22
N PRO A 18 9.22 11.37 9.52
CA PRO A 18 10.50 11.77 8.95
C PRO A 18 11.69 10.85 9.34
N SER A 19 11.60 10.19 10.50
CA SER A 19 12.66 9.32 11.03
C SER A 19 12.35 7.82 10.89
N GLY A 20 11.21 7.48 10.30
CA GLY A 20 10.65 6.13 10.35
C GLY A 20 10.16 5.74 11.76
N VAL A 21 9.61 4.53 11.88
CA VAL A 21 9.14 3.93 13.14
C VAL A 21 9.93 2.64 13.37
N LEU A 22 10.11 2.20 14.61
CA LEU A 22 10.78 0.92 14.90
C LEU A 22 10.14 -0.22 14.10
N GLY A 23 10.87 -0.79 13.14
CA GLY A 23 10.39 -1.83 12.23
C GLY A 23 9.87 -1.34 10.86
N MET A 24 9.86 -0.03 10.60
CA MET A 24 9.50 0.58 9.31
C MET A 24 10.50 1.70 9.00
N ASN A 25 11.39 1.49 8.02
CA ASN A 25 12.31 2.53 7.61
C ASN A 25 11.58 3.58 6.74
N ALA A 26 12.04 4.84 6.77
CA ALA A 26 11.40 5.93 6.03
C ALA A 26 11.39 5.68 4.50
N ALA A 27 12.47 5.09 3.95
CA ALA A 27 12.58 4.78 2.53
C ALA A 27 11.51 3.77 2.04
N MET A 28 11.26 2.73 2.83
CA MET A 28 10.24 1.70 2.61
C MET A 28 8.83 2.29 2.65
N MET A 29 8.63 3.34 3.46
CA MET A 29 7.35 4.03 3.52
C MET A 29 7.12 4.92 2.29
N GLU A 30 8.16 5.51 1.69
CA GLU A 30 8.06 6.22 0.40
C GLU A 30 7.85 5.24 -0.79
N ASP A 31 8.40 4.04 -0.68
CA ASP A 31 8.31 2.97 -1.68
C ASP A 31 6.91 2.32 -1.76
N TYR A 32 6.20 2.23 -0.63
CA TYR A 32 4.89 1.56 -0.57
C TYR A 32 3.79 2.24 -1.43
N PRO A 33 3.61 3.57 -1.41
CA PRO A 33 2.68 4.26 -2.31
C PRO A 33 2.94 3.99 -3.79
N ASN A 34 4.21 3.90 -4.19
CA ASN A 34 4.60 3.59 -5.58
C ASN A 34 4.17 2.17 -5.97
N PHE A 35 4.43 1.19 -5.11
CA PHE A 35 3.98 -0.20 -5.31
C PHE A 35 2.45 -0.30 -5.47
N ILE A 36 1.68 0.37 -4.59
CA ILE A 36 0.21 0.35 -4.66
C ILE A 36 -0.31 1.07 -5.92
N ALA A 37 0.32 2.19 -6.31
CA ALA A 37 -0.06 2.93 -7.50
C ALA A 37 0.11 2.09 -8.78
N ASN A 38 1.28 1.44 -8.94
CA ASN A 38 1.52 0.55 -10.08
C ASN A 38 0.57 -0.64 -10.07
N ARG A 39 0.31 -1.27 -8.92
CA ARG A 39 -0.69 -2.35 -8.81
C ARG A 39 -2.09 -1.91 -9.26
N ARG A 40 -2.53 -0.71 -8.88
CA ARG A 40 -3.84 -0.16 -9.30
C ARG A 40 -3.87 0.14 -10.79
N LEU A 41 -2.79 0.65 -11.37
CA LEU A 41 -2.67 0.90 -12.81
C LEU A 41 -2.74 -0.40 -13.60
N SER A 42 -1.98 -1.42 -13.19
CA SER A 42 -1.97 -2.73 -13.84
C SER A 42 -3.34 -3.43 -13.76
N GLN A 43 -4.08 -3.26 -12.67
CA GLN A 43 -5.46 -3.80 -12.53
C GLN A 43 -6.46 -3.23 -13.53
N ILE A 44 -6.24 -2.01 -14.03
CA ILE A 44 -7.09 -1.35 -15.04
C ILE A 44 -6.46 -1.39 -16.45
N GLY A 45 -5.41 -2.20 -16.65
CA GLY A 45 -4.75 -2.38 -17.94
C GLY A 45 -3.90 -1.19 -18.38
N LEU A 46 -3.57 -0.27 -17.48
CA LEU A 46 -2.68 0.84 -17.77
C LEU A 46 -1.22 0.47 -17.48
N LYS A 47 -0.30 1.06 -18.24
CA LYS A 47 1.14 0.92 -17.98
C LYS A 47 1.51 1.56 -16.65
N GLU A 48 2.47 0.94 -15.98
CA GLU A 48 3.08 1.47 -14.76
C GLU A 48 3.69 2.85 -15.02
N LYS A 49 3.55 3.72 -14.03
CA LYS A 49 3.93 5.14 -14.13
C LYS A 49 4.69 5.66 -12.91
N CYS A 50 4.82 4.83 -11.88
CA CYS A 50 5.68 5.04 -10.72
C CYS A 50 6.92 4.15 -10.86
N PRO A 51 8.02 4.44 -10.14
CA PRO A 51 9.19 3.57 -10.09
C PRO A 51 8.79 2.11 -9.78
N GLU A 52 9.47 1.14 -10.39
CA GLU A 52 9.29 -0.26 -10.01
C GLU A 52 9.80 -0.46 -8.59
N THR A 53 8.86 -0.75 -7.69
CA THR A 53 9.14 -0.97 -6.29
C THR A 53 8.58 -2.32 -5.88
N THR A 54 9.37 -3.12 -5.16
CA THR A 54 8.89 -4.36 -4.55
C THR A 54 8.14 -4.05 -3.25
N ASN A 55 7.11 -4.85 -2.91
CA ASN A 55 6.35 -4.64 -1.67
C ASN A 55 7.26 -4.62 -0.43
N PRO A 56 7.44 -3.46 0.23
CA PRO A 56 8.29 -3.36 1.41
C PRO A 56 7.65 -3.98 2.66
N PHE A 57 6.33 -4.18 2.68
CA PHE A 57 5.58 -4.70 3.82
C PHE A 57 4.79 -5.96 3.44
N PRO A 58 5.46 -7.12 3.27
CA PRO A 58 4.77 -8.39 2.96
C PRO A 58 3.75 -8.76 4.04
N TRP A 59 4.05 -8.51 5.31
CA TRP A 59 3.16 -8.77 6.45
C TRP A 59 1.84 -7.99 6.40
N MET A 60 1.79 -6.81 5.76
CA MET A 60 0.51 -6.08 5.60
C MET A 60 -0.47 -6.87 4.74
N SER A 61 0.04 -7.56 3.70
CA SER A 61 -0.80 -8.41 2.84
C SER A 61 -1.38 -9.58 3.63
N GLU A 62 -0.60 -10.16 4.54
CA GLU A 62 -1.04 -11.25 5.42
C GLU A 62 -2.12 -10.78 6.42
N ILE A 63 -1.97 -9.59 7.02
CA ILE A 63 -3.00 -9.05 7.93
C ILE A 63 -4.32 -8.77 7.19
N ILE A 64 -4.25 -8.24 5.97
CA ILE A 64 -5.45 -8.01 5.14
C ILE A 64 -6.11 -9.34 4.77
N ALA A 65 -5.32 -10.36 4.43
CA ALA A 65 -5.82 -11.70 4.13
C ALA A 65 -6.48 -12.35 5.37
N LEU A 66 -5.84 -12.29 6.54
CA LEU A 66 -6.36 -12.83 7.81
C LEU A 66 -7.67 -12.17 8.24
N LYS A 67 -7.84 -10.86 8.02
CA LYS A 67 -9.13 -10.18 8.26
C LYS A 67 -10.24 -10.69 7.35
N LYS A 68 -9.92 -11.11 6.13
CA LYS A 68 -10.90 -11.62 5.16
C LYS A 68 -11.44 -13.00 5.55
N GLU A 69 -10.60 -13.83 6.20
CA GLU A 69 -10.99 -15.17 6.67
C GLU A 69 -11.91 -15.16 7.89
N ARG A 70 -11.86 -14.13 8.75
CA ARG A 70 -12.74 -14.04 9.93
C ARG A 70 -14.21 -13.73 9.61
N ASN A 71 -14.51 -13.27 8.39
CA ASN A 71 -15.89 -12.92 7.98
C ASN A 71 -16.72 -14.14 7.51
N PHE A 72 -16.24 -15.36 7.75
CA PHE A 72 -16.94 -16.59 7.36
C PHE A 72 -18.25 -16.81 8.14
N PHE A 73 -18.37 -16.27 9.36
CA PHE A 73 -19.55 -16.46 10.23
C PHE A 73 -20.66 -15.40 10.06
N GLU A 74 -20.44 -14.33 9.29
CA GLU A 74 -21.46 -13.28 9.10
C GLU A 74 -22.42 -13.55 7.94
N HIS A 75 -22.26 -14.67 7.20
CA HIS A 75 -23.09 -15.01 6.03
C HIS A 75 -24.24 -16.00 6.33
N SER A 76 -24.54 -16.30 7.59
CA SER A 76 -25.69 -17.13 7.96
C SER A 76 -26.57 -16.44 9.00
N GLY A 77 -27.19 -15.35 8.55
CA GLY A 77 -28.22 -14.62 9.26
C GLY A 77 -29.11 -13.93 8.22
N TYR A 78 -30.24 -14.57 7.93
CA TYR A 78 -31.27 -14.29 6.91
C TYR A 78 -31.07 -14.92 5.53
#